data_AF-M7SCH7-F1
#
_entry.id   AF-M7SCH7-F1
#
_cell.length_a   1.000
_cell.length_b   1.000
_cell.length_c   1.000
_cell.angle_alpha   90.00
_cell.angle_beta   90.00
_cell.angle_gamma   90.00
#
_symmetry.space_group_name_H-M   'P 1'
#
loop_
_entity.id
_entity.type
_entity.pdbx_description
1 polymer ?
#
loop_
_entity_poly.entity_id
_entity_poly.type
_entity_poly.pdbx_seq_one_letter_code
_entity_poly.pdbx_strand_id
1 'polypeptide(L)'
;MAHKRAVLITGGTINLGYHAALHIAREHPDYLIVLSSRSDRQHAAEAINKTLNQNNVVFMALDLADTNNVRAYAKEWASKNWPPIQALLLNAGLQFPAELHKTAEGLEATFAINHVGHALLFHLLCPFLAPSARVVVTSSGTHDPAQKTGLPDAVYNTAEELAHPPASTINDPGHRGIAINAESGASLARLAIADDVAGVSGKYFEGRKEIKSSRDSYDERKQDDLWQWTVKYLALDEAQAASFGGLK
;
A
#
# COMPACT_ATOMS: atom_id res chain seq x y z
N MET A 1 20.85 -12.16 -16.17
CA MET A 1 21.10 -12.88 -14.90
C MET A 1 19.76 -13.02 -14.20
N ALA A 2 19.49 -14.14 -13.51
CA ALA A 2 18.26 -14.27 -12.74
C ALA A 2 18.29 -13.29 -11.56
N HIS A 3 17.22 -12.51 -11.37
CA HIS A 3 17.09 -11.58 -10.25
C HIS A 3 17.14 -12.33 -8.92
N LYS A 4 17.77 -11.74 -7.90
CA LYS A 4 17.95 -12.38 -6.59
C LYS A 4 16.89 -11.97 -5.56
N ARG A 5 16.24 -10.83 -5.77
CA ARG A 5 15.25 -10.22 -4.88
C ARG A 5 14.17 -9.55 -5.71
N ALA A 6 12.97 -9.45 -5.15
CA ALA A 6 11.86 -8.70 -5.73
C ALA A 6 11.51 -7.48 -4.89
N VAL A 7 11.01 -6.43 -5.55
CA VAL A 7 10.32 -5.31 -4.92
C VAL A 7 8.95 -5.19 -5.56
N LEU A 8 7.89 -5.22 -4.76
CA LEU A 8 6.52 -5.03 -5.21
C LEU A 8 6.02 -3.64 -4.80
N ILE A 9 5.44 -2.91 -5.73
CA ILE A 9 4.91 -1.55 -5.54
C ILE A 9 3.46 -1.49 -6.01
N THR A 10 2.52 -1.37 -5.07
CA THR A 10 1.13 -1.05 -5.41
C THR A 10 1.02 0.42 -5.83
N GLY A 11 0.25 0.72 -6.86
CA GLY A 11 0.20 2.07 -7.45
C GLY A 11 1.49 2.48 -8.16
N GLY A 12 2.30 1.51 -8.58
CA GLY A 12 3.63 1.73 -9.17
C GLY A 12 3.63 2.30 -10.59
N THR A 13 2.48 2.42 -11.26
CA THR A 13 2.41 2.85 -12.67
C THR A 13 2.37 4.36 -12.84
N ILE A 14 2.12 5.14 -11.78
CA ILE A 14 2.01 6.61 -11.85
C ILE A 14 2.61 7.30 -10.61
N ASN A 15 2.85 8.61 -10.73
CA ASN A 15 3.18 9.52 -9.62
C ASN A 15 4.26 8.98 -8.66
N LEU A 16 3.95 8.92 -7.36
CA LEU A 16 4.85 8.53 -6.27
C LEU A 16 5.44 7.14 -6.50
N GLY A 17 4.58 6.16 -6.82
CA GLY A 17 4.97 4.78 -7.04
C GLY A 17 5.86 4.61 -8.27
N TYR A 18 5.56 5.33 -9.36
CA TYR A 18 6.41 5.33 -10.57
C TYR A 18 7.81 5.87 -10.28
N HIS A 19 7.90 7.02 -9.60
CA HIS A 19 9.20 7.60 -9.26
C HIS A 19 9.99 6.74 -8.27
N ALA A 20 9.33 6.09 -7.31
CA ALA A 20 9.96 5.13 -6.42
C ALA A 20 10.49 3.92 -7.22
N ALA A 21 9.68 3.34 -8.10
CA ALA A 21 10.09 2.22 -8.95
C ALA A 21 11.31 2.56 -9.82
N LEU A 22 11.30 3.73 -10.47
CA LEU A 22 12.40 4.21 -11.29
C LEU A 22 13.69 4.39 -10.47
N HIS A 23 13.59 4.88 -9.24
CA HIS A 23 14.74 5.04 -8.36
C HIS A 23 15.32 3.69 -7.94
N ILE A 24 14.47 2.76 -7.48
CA ILE A 24 14.87 1.42 -7.05
C ILE A 24 15.48 0.63 -8.21
N ALA A 25 14.87 0.65 -9.40
CA ALA A 25 15.40 -0.05 -10.58
C ALA A 25 16.78 0.47 -11.00
N ARG A 26 17.02 1.79 -10.85
CA ARG A 26 18.31 2.41 -11.15
C ARG A 26 19.40 1.97 -10.17
N GLU A 27 19.09 1.90 -8.88
CA GLU A 27 20.06 1.52 -7.83
C GLU A 27 20.29 0.01 -7.77
N HIS A 28 19.27 -0.79 -8.08
CA HIS A 28 19.31 -2.25 -8.03
C HIS A 28 18.92 -2.90 -9.37
N PRO A 29 19.81 -2.84 -10.38
CA PRO A 29 19.60 -3.54 -11.66
C PRO A 29 19.46 -5.06 -11.51
N ASP A 30 19.89 -5.63 -10.38
CA ASP A 30 19.80 -7.05 -10.06
C ASP A 30 18.47 -7.46 -9.41
N TYR A 31 17.59 -6.51 -9.07
CA TYR A 31 16.28 -6.78 -8.47
C TYR A 31 15.19 -6.84 -9.53
N LEU A 32 14.20 -7.71 -9.33
CA LEU A 32 12.95 -7.67 -10.06
C LEU A 32 12.03 -6.62 -9.44
N ILE A 33 11.56 -5.64 -10.21
CA ILE A 33 10.61 -4.63 -9.76
C ILE A 33 9.25 -4.92 -10.37
N VAL A 34 8.25 -5.13 -9.52
CA VAL A 34 6.88 -5.45 -9.94
C VAL A 34 6.00 -4.23 -9.67
N LEU A 35 5.48 -3.63 -10.73
CA LEU A 35 4.49 -2.57 -10.65
C LEU A 35 3.10 -3.20 -10.66
N SER A 36 2.29 -2.90 -9.65
CA SER A 36 0.94 -3.43 -9.57
C SER A 36 -0.11 -2.34 -9.42
N SER A 37 -1.06 -2.34 -10.33
CA SER A 37 -2.14 -1.37 -10.46
C SER A 37 -3.24 -1.97 -11.34
N ARG A 38 -4.44 -1.38 -11.35
CA ARG A 38 -5.55 -1.86 -12.18
C ARG A 38 -5.22 -1.88 -13.68
N SER A 39 -4.38 -0.95 -14.13
CA SER A 39 -3.94 -0.85 -15.51
C SER A 39 -2.59 -0.15 -15.62
N ASP A 40 -1.84 -0.44 -16.68
CA ASP A 40 -0.60 0.24 -17.04
C ASP A 40 -0.77 1.01 -18.36
N ARG A 41 -1.65 2.03 -18.35
CA ARG A 41 -1.99 2.78 -19.58
C ARG A 41 -0.81 3.53 -20.20
N GLN A 42 0.22 3.81 -19.41
CA GLN A 42 1.41 4.54 -19.84
C GLN A 42 2.59 3.60 -20.13
N HIS A 43 2.39 2.28 -20.06
CA HIS A 43 3.45 1.28 -20.20
C HIS A 43 4.65 1.61 -19.29
N ALA A 44 4.37 1.93 -18.02
CA ALA A 44 5.32 2.42 -17.04
C ALA A 44 6.52 1.47 -16.86
N ALA A 45 6.28 0.15 -16.83
CA ALA A 45 7.37 -0.82 -16.73
C ALA A 45 8.32 -0.74 -17.94
N GLU A 46 7.76 -0.68 -19.15
CA GLU A 46 8.51 -0.53 -20.40
C GLU A 46 9.24 0.81 -20.46
N ALA A 47 8.59 1.89 -20.00
CA ALA A 47 9.16 3.23 -19.97
C ALA A 47 10.38 3.31 -19.01
N ILE A 48 10.30 2.69 -17.84
CA ILE A 48 11.43 2.61 -16.90
C ILE A 48 12.57 1.78 -17.51
N ASN A 49 12.26 0.58 -18.01
CA ASN A 49 13.22 -0.30 -18.67
C ASN A 49 13.94 0.40 -19.83
N LYS A 50 13.21 1.11 -20.69
CA LYS A 50 13.78 1.92 -21.79
C LYS A 50 14.66 3.05 -21.28
N THR A 51 14.21 3.75 -20.24
CA THR A 51 14.93 4.88 -19.64
C THR A 51 16.26 4.44 -19.03
N LEU A 52 16.30 3.26 -18.41
CA LEU A 52 17.49 2.73 -17.73
C LEU A 52 18.32 1.78 -18.58
N ASN A 53 17.86 1.45 -19.79
CA ASN A 53 18.43 0.38 -20.62
C ASN A 53 18.52 -0.96 -19.85
N GLN A 54 17.41 -1.33 -19.23
CA GLN A 54 17.24 -2.52 -18.38
C GLN A 54 16.00 -3.33 -18.81
N ASN A 55 15.78 -4.47 -18.18
CA ASN A 55 14.61 -5.33 -18.41
C ASN A 55 14.07 -5.95 -17.11
N ASN A 56 14.34 -5.32 -15.98
CA ASN A 56 14.07 -5.83 -14.64
C ASN A 56 12.78 -5.30 -14.02
N VAL A 57 12.05 -4.43 -14.72
CA VAL A 57 10.74 -3.92 -14.30
C VAL A 57 9.63 -4.62 -15.08
N VAL A 58 8.62 -5.14 -14.37
CA VAL A 58 7.46 -5.82 -14.95
C VAL A 58 6.17 -5.23 -14.40
N PHE A 59 5.08 -5.35 -15.15
CA PHE A 59 3.74 -5.00 -14.70
C PHE A 59 2.94 -6.26 -14.39
N MET A 60 2.14 -6.22 -13.32
CA MET A 60 1.17 -7.25 -12.98
C MET A 60 -0.10 -6.60 -12.43
N ALA A 61 -1.23 -6.84 -13.09
CA ALA A 61 -2.48 -6.15 -12.81
C ALA A 61 -3.04 -6.52 -11.43
N LEU A 62 -3.45 -5.52 -10.65
CA LEU A 62 -4.00 -5.66 -9.30
C LEU A 62 -5.10 -4.64 -9.08
N ASP A 63 -6.29 -5.11 -8.69
CA ASP A 63 -7.37 -4.28 -8.17
C ASP A 63 -7.56 -4.52 -6.67
N LEU A 64 -7.18 -3.53 -5.87
CA LEU A 64 -7.32 -3.58 -4.40
C LEU A 64 -8.77 -3.40 -3.93
N ALA A 65 -9.68 -2.95 -4.81
CA ALA A 65 -11.09 -2.78 -4.49
C ALA A 65 -11.90 -4.09 -4.59
N ASP A 66 -11.29 -5.18 -5.07
CA ASP A 66 -11.90 -6.49 -5.30
C ASP A 66 -11.06 -7.58 -4.62
N THR A 67 -11.57 -8.15 -3.54
CA THR A 67 -10.84 -9.16 -2.76
C THR A 67 -10.62 -10.46 -3.52
N ASN A 68 -11.48 -10.79 -4.50
CA ASN A 68 -11.28 -11.92 -5.39
C ASN A 68 -10.12 -11.66 -6.35
N ASN A 69 -10.00 -10.43 -6.87
CA ASN A 69 -8.86 -10.02 -7.68
C ASN A 69 -7.55 -10.12 -6.88
N VAL A 70 -7.51 -9.62 -5.63
CA VAL A 70 -6.33 -9.73 -4.76
C VAL A 70 -5.94 -11.21 -4.51
N ARG A 71 -6.90 -12.11 -4.30
CA ARG A 71 -6.64 -13.54 -4.16
C ARG A 71 -6.11 -14.17 -5.44
N ALA A 72 -6.69 -13.81 -6.59
CA ALA A 72 -6.22 -14.28 -7.90
C ALA A 72 -4.79 -13.77 -8.18
N TYR A 73 -4.51 -12.51 -7.84
CA TYR A 73 -3.18 -11.92 -7.92
C TYR A 73 -2.15 -12.72 -7.11
N ALA A 74 -2.45 -13.06 -5.85
CA ALA A 74 -1.54 -13.84 -5.03
C ALA A 74 -1.28 -15.26 -5.60
N LYS A 75 -2.31 -15.89 -6.17
CA LYS A 75 -2.14 -17.18 -6.89
C LYS A 75 -1.28 -17.03 -8.13
N GLU A 76 -1.49 -15.97 -8.91
CA GLU A 76 -0.65 -15.69 -10.07
C GLU A 76 0.79 -15.40 -9.64
N TRP A 77 1.02 -14.63 -8.57
CA TRP A 77 2.35 -14.36 -8.02
C TRP A 77 3.08 -15.67 -7.69
N ALA A 78 2.41 -16.59 -6.99
CA ALA A 78 2.96 -17.89 -6.64
C ALA A 78 3.40 -18.71 -7.88
N SER A 79 2.70 -18.55 -9.01
CA SER A 79 3.03 -19.25 -10.25
C SER A 79 4.25 -18.70 -10.99
N LYS A 80 4.67 -17.45 -10.71
CA LYS A 80 5.76 -16.80 -11.43
C LYS A 80 7.14 -17.34 -11.10
N ASN A 81 7.30 -18.04 -9.96
CA ASN A 81 8.59 -18.49 -9.44
C ASN A 81 9.62 -17.34 -9.35
N TRP A 82 9.14 -16.16 -8.93
CA TRP A 82 9.94 -14.97 -8.73
C TRP A 82 10.78 -15.06 -7.45
N PRO A 83 11.89 -14.29 -7.35
CA PRO A 83 12.69 -14.27 -6.13
C PRO A 83 11.91 -13.73 -4.93
N PRO A 84 12.36 -14.00 -3.69
CA PRO A 84 11.72 -13.48 -2.48
C PRO A 84 11.57 -11.96 -2.49
N ILE A 85 10.45 -11.48 -1.96
CA ILE A 85 10.14 -10.06 -1.84
C ILE A 85 11.03 -9.45 -0.76
N GLN A 86 12.00 -8.63 -1.16
CA GLN A 86 12.83 -7.86 -0.24
C GLN A 86 12.12 -6.60 0.25
N ALA A 87 11.25 -6.01 -0.57
CA ALA A 87 10.44 -4.86 -0.16
C ALA A 87 9.03 -4.91 -0.75
N LEU A 88 8.04 -4.66 0.09
CA LEU A 88 6.62 -4.54 -0.25
C LEU A 88 6.15 -3.12 0.06
N LEU A 89 5.87 -2.34 -0.97
CA LEU A 89 5.41 -0.96 -0.87
C LEU A 89 3.89 -0.95 -1.08
N LEU A 90 3.15 -0.89 0.02
CA LEU A 90 1.70 -0.70 0.07
C LEU A 90 1.39 0.79 -0.14
N ASN A 91 1.57 1.24 -1.38
CA ASN A 91 1.58 2.64 -1.77
C ASN A 91 0.30 3.12 -2.46
N ALA A 92 -0.44 2.24 -3.12
CA ALA A 92 -1.69 2.61 -3.79
C ALA A 92 -2.67 3.25 -2.80
N GLY A 93 -3.13 4.46 -3.10
CA GLY A 93 -4.14 5.13 -2.30
C GLY A 93 -5.09 5.92 -3.19
N LEU A 94 -6.38 5.82 -2.92
CA LEU A 94 -7.40 6.70 -3.49
C LEU A 94 -8.16 7.36 -2.35
N GLN A 95 -8.66 8.57 -2.62
CA GLN A 95 -9.55 9.29 -1.73
C GLN A 95 -10.68 9.84 -2.59
N PHE A 96 -11.92 9.66 -2.13
CA PHE A 96 -13.11 10.17 -2.81
C PHE A 96 -13.81 11.20 -1.92
N PRO A 97 -13.47 12.50 -2.06
CA PRO A 97 -13.87 13.53 -1.09
C PRO A 97 -15.31 14.04 -1.24
N ALA A 98 -15.88 13.99 -2.44
CA ALA A 98 -17.16 14.64 -2.72
C ALA A 98 -18.38 13.71 -2.58
N GLU A 99 -18.20 12.41 -2.75
CA GLU A 99 -19.30 11.43 -2.79
C GLU A 99 -18.91 10.16 -2.03
N LEU A 100 -19.91 9.51 -1.42
CA LEU A 100 -19.72 8.19 -0.83
C LEU A 100 -19.65 7.14 -1.95
N HIS A 101 -18.44 6.70 -2.30
CA HIS A 101 -18.24 5.59 -3.23
C HIS A 101 -18.19 4.27 -2.49
N LYS A 102 -18.81 3.24 -3.06
CA LYS A 102 -18.73 1.86 -2.57
C LYS A 102 -18.10 0.94 -3.61
N THR A 103 -17.36 -0.07 -3.14
CA THR A 103 -16.90 -1.17 -3.99
C THR A 103 -18.07 -2.08 -4.37
N ALA A 104 -17.83 -3.02 -5.30
CA ALA A 104 -18.81 -4.05 -5.63
C ALA A 104 -19.20 -4.92 -4.41
N GLU A 105 -18.31 -5.00 -3.41
CA GLU A 105 -18.52 -5.73 -2.15
C GLU A 105 -19.19 -4.86 -1.06
N GLY A 106 -19.57 -3.62 -1.38
CA GLY A 106 -20.38 -2.76 -0.51
C GLY A 106 -19.60 -1.95 0.53
N LEU A 107 -18.27 -2.05 0.54
CA LEU A 107 -17.40 -1.25 1.41
C LEU A 107 -17.21 0.16 0.88
N GLU A 108 -17.06 1.14 1.76
CA GLU A 108 -16.56 2.47 1.39
C GLU A 108 -15.21 2.33 0.65
N ALA A 109 -15.11 2.97 -0.51
CA ALA A 109 -14.05 2.69 -1.48
C ALA A 109 -12.65 3.08 -0.99
N THR A 110 -12.52 4.19 -0.26
CA THR A 110 -11.25 4.64 0.35
C THR A 110 -10.74 3.59 1.34
N PHE A 111 -11.59 3.13 2.26
CA PHE A 111 -11.29 2.12 3.25
C PHE A 111 -10.98 0.76 2.61
N ALA A 112 -11.78 0.36 1.61
CA ALA A 112 -11.57 -0.88 0.89
C ALA A 112 -10.20 -0.92 0.20
N ILE A 113 -9.81 0.15 -0.51
CA ILE A 113 -8.56 0.19 -1.27
C ILE A 113 -7.35 0.40 -0.35
N ASN A 114 -7.42 1.41 0.52
CA ASN A 114 -6.25 1.87 1.27
C ASN A 114 -5.91 0.93 2.42
N HIS A 115 -6.90 0.21 2.97
CA HIS A 115 -6.73 -0.69 4.11
C HIS A 115 -7.07 -2.14 3.78
N VAL A 116 -8.33 -2.46 3.45
CA VAL A 116 -8.80 -3.87 3.37
C VAL A 116 -8.05 -4.67 2.29
N GLY A 117 -7.96 -4.14 1.07
CA GLY A 117 -7.25 -4.77 -0.03
C GLY A 117 -5.75 -4.92 0.25
N HIS A 118 -5.13 -3.92 0.87
CA HIS A 118 -3.73 -3.98 1.27
C HIS A 118 -3.46 -4.98 2.39
N ALA A 119 -4.33 -5.06 3.39
CA ALA A 119 -4.23 -6.05 4.47
C ALA A 119 -4.33 -7.48 3.93
N LEU A 120 -5.29 -7.72 3.01
CA LEU A 120 -5.41 -9.00 2.32
C LEU A 120 -4.16 -9.31 1.48
N LEU A 121 -3.69 -8.36 0.68
CA LEU A 121 -2.49 -8.52 -0.15
C LEU A 121 -1.27 -8.86 0.69
N PHE A 122 -1.04 -8.11 1.78
CA PHE A 122 0.07 -8.36 2.71
C PHE A 122 0.00 -9.79 3.26
N HIS A 123 -1.15 -10.18 3.83
CA HIS A 123 -1.33 -11.51 4.40
C HIS A 123 -1.04 -12.63 3.39
N LEU A 124 -1.58 -12.51 2.17
CA LEU A 124 -1.40 -13.51 1.12
C LEU A 124 0.03 -13.56 0.57
N LEU A 125 0.78 -12.46 0.66
CA LEU A 125 2.16 -12.38 0.21
C LEU A 125 3.20 -12.70 1.29
N CYS A 126 2.81 -12.79 2.57
CA CYS A 126 3.70 -13.15 3.67
C CYS A 126 4.61 -14.36 3.38
N PRO A 127 4.13 -15.48 2.79
CA PRO A 127 4.97 -16.63 2.48
C PRO A 127 6.08 -16.36 1.45
N PHE A 128 6.00 -15.28 0.68
CA PHE A 128 6.97 -14.91 -0.36
C PHE A 128 7.93 -13.80 0.10
N LEU A 129 7.78 -13.29 1.32
CA LEU A 129 8.68 -12.28 1.89
C LEU A 129 10.04 -12.91 2.19
N ALA A 130 11.11 -12.16 1.90
CA ALA A 130 12.43 -12.47 2.42
C ALA A 130 12.44 -12.37 3.96
N PRO A 131 13.33 -13.09 4.69
CA PRO A 131 13.44 -12.96 6.14
C PRO A 131 13.73 -11.54 6.63
N SER A 132 14.43 -10.75 5.81
CA SER A 132 14.73 -9.33 6.07
C SER A 132 13.81 -8.38 5.29
N ALA A 133 12.66 -8.86 4.81
CA ALA A 133 11.76 -8.07 3.99
C ALA A 133 11.32 -6.81 4.72
N ARG A 134 11.18 -5.73 3.96
CA ARG A 134 10.65 -4.48 4.46
C ARG A 134 9.25 -4.24 3.91
N VAL A 135 8.32 -3.93 4.79
CA VAL A 135 6.98 -3.49 4.40
C VAL A 135 6.88 -2.00 4.68
N VAL A 136 6.53 -1.23 3.65
CA VAL A 136 6.37 0.23 3.74
C VAL A 136 4.92 0.55 3.37
N VAL A 137 4.21 1.23 4.26
CA VAL A 137 2.83 1.67 4.03
C VAL A 137 2.83 3.17 3.79
N THR A 138 2.35 3.60 2.63
CA THR A 138 2.18 5.03 2.35
C THR A 138 0.93 5.54 3.07
N SER A 139 1.11 6.53 3.94
CA SER A 139 0.02 7.27 4.58
C SER A 139 -0.08 8.68 3.98
N SER A 140 -0.92 9.52 4.57
CA SER A 140 -1.13 10.92 4.21
C SER A 140 -1.26 11.76 5.47
N GLY A 141 -0.83 13.02 5.44
CA GLY A 141 -1.00 13.94 6.57
C GLY A 141 -2.45 14.12 7.03
N THR A 142 -3.41 13.76 6.19
CA THR A 142 -4.85 13.75 6.50
C THR A 142 -5.23 12.80 7.64
N HIS A 143 -4.40 11.80 7.97
CA HIS A 143 -4.65 10.91 9.11
C HIS A 143 -4.45 11.59 10.48
N ASP A 144 -3.76 12.73 10.52
CA ASP A 144 -3.43 13.44 11.75
C ASP A 144 -4.17 14.78 11.82
N PRO A 145 -5.20 14.90 12.69
CA PRO A 145 -5.91 16.16 12.93
C PRO A 145 -4.99 17.34 13.32
N ALA A 146 -3.78 17.08 13.81
CA ALA A 146 -2.81 18.12 14.14
C ALA A 146 -2.14 18.76 12.91
N GLN A 147 -2.12 18.10 11.75
CA GLN A 147 -1.43 18.58 10.55
C GLN A 147 -2.25 19.59 9.72
N LYS A 148 -3.50 19.88 10.12
CA LYS A 148 -4.38 20.93 9.56
C LYS A 148 -4.25 21.10 8.05
N THR A 149 -4.66 20.05 7.34
CA THR A 149 -4.53 19.91 5.89
C THR A 149 -5.56 20.70 5.08
N GLY A 150 -6.50 21.38 5.75
CA GLY A 150 -7.67 22.01 5.14
C GLY A 150 -8.83 21.04 4.88
N LEU A 151 -8.66 19.75 5.21
CA LEU A 151 -9.73 18.75 5.25
C LEU A 151 -10.31 18.63 6.67
N PRO A 152 -11.54 18.10 6.82
CA PRO A 152 -12.10 17.78 8.13
C PRO A 152 -11.15 16.86 8.90
N ASP A 153 -11.12 17.06 10.22
CA ASP A 153 -10.29 16.23 11.10
C ASP A 153 -10.68 14.75 10.93
N ALA A 154 -9.68 13.88 10.75
CA ALA A 154 -9.92 12.45 10.71
C ALA A 154 -10.39 11.98 12.10
N VAL A 155 -11.54 11.32 12.12
CA VAL A 155 -12.12 10.73 13.34
C VAL A 155 -12.31 9.24 13.11
N TYR A 156 -11.68 8.44 13.95
CA TYR A 156 -11.92 7.00 14.01
C TYR A 156 -12.90 6.69 15.14
N ASN A 157 -14.06 6.14 14.77
CA ASN A 157 -15.07 5.63 15.70
C ASN A 157 -14.97 4.10 15.82
N THR A 158 -15.29 3.39 14.74
CA THR A 158 -15.16 1.92 14.62
C THR A 158 -14.82 1.55 13.18
N ALA A 159 -14.26 0.36 12.98
CA ALA A 159 -14.01 -0.20 11.65
C ALA A 159 -15.30 -0.45 10.85
N GLU A 160 -16.39 -0.84 11.53
CA GLU A 160 -17.71 -1.03 10.90
C GLU A 160 -18.23 0.29 10.31
N GLU A 161 -18.08 1.40 11.04
CA GLU A 161 -18.48 2.73 10.56
C GLU A 161 -17.60 3.22 9.40
N LEU A 162 -16.30 2.90 9.39
CA LEU A 162 -15.44 3.19 8.25
C LEU A 162 -15.84 2.37 7.01
N ALA A 163 -16.19 1.10 7.19
CA ALA A 163 -16.62 0.21 6.13
C ALA A 163 -17.98 0.60 5.55
N HIS A 164 -18.90 1.04 6.43
CA HIS A 164 -20.29 1.33 6.11
C HIS A 164 -20.73 2.65 6.74
N PRO A 165 -20.17 3.79 6.32
CA PRO A 165 -20.46 5.08 6.93
C PRO A 165 -21.92 5.45 6.71
N PRO A 166 -22.56 6.13 7.68
CA PRO A 166 -23.91 6.62 7.50
C PRO A 166 -23.95 7.69 6.40
N ALA A 167 -25.10 7.81 5.72
CA ALA A 167 -25.29 8.76 4.62
C ALA A 167 -25.06 10.23 5.03
N SER A 168 -25.13 10.54 6.33
CA SER A 168 -24.86 11.86 6.90
C SER A 168 -23.37 12.25 6.97
N THR A 169 -22.45 11.33 6.65
CA THR A 169 -20.99 11.55 6.75
C THR A 169 -20.40 12.32 5.57
N ILE A 170 -21.25 12.78 4.63
CA ILE A 170 -20.83 13.56 3.47
C ILE A 170 -20.49 14.99 3.93
N ASN A 171 -19.20 15.25 4.14
CA ASN A 171 -18.69 16.61 4.26
C ASN A 171 -17.87 16.92 2.99
N ASP A 172 -18.35 17.89 2.22
CA ASP A 172 -17.58 18.51 1.13
C ASP A 172 -16.49 19.39 1.73
N PRO A 173 -15.22 19.12 1.39
CA PRO A 173 -14.45 20.23 0.84
C PRO A 173 -13.62 19.81 -0.37
N GLY A 174 -13.76 20.62 -1.43
CA GLY A 174 -12.98 20.56 -2.66
C GLY A 174 -11.46 20.43 -2.45
N HIS A 175 -10.85 19.68 -3.36
CA HIS A 175 -9.43 19.31 -3.30
C HIS A 175 -8.50 20.35 -3.93
N ARG A 176 -7.35 20.56 -3.27
CA ARG A 176 -6.09 20.87 -3.93
C ARG A 176 -5.25 19.59 -3.93
N GLY A 177 -4.84 19.13 -5.11
CA GLY A 177 -3.88 18.03 -5.22
C GLY A 177 -2.56 18.41 -4.54
N ILE A 178 -2.03 17.53 -3.69
CA ILE A 178 -0.65 17.65 -3.22
C ILE A 178 0.23 17.37 -4.45
N ALA A 179 1.16 18.28 -4.75
CA ALA A 179 2.13 18.08 -5.82
C ALA A 179 3.08 16.93 -5.42
N ILE A 180 2.79 15.73 -5.92
CA ILE A 180 3.66 14.58 -5.79
C ILE A 180 4.84 14.80 -6.73
N ASN A 181 6.03 15.01 -6.18
CA ASN A 181 7.25 15.24 -6.95
C ASN A 181 8.19 14.02 -6.89
N ALA A 182 9.23 14.05 -7.73
CA ALA A 182 10.23 12.99 -7.78
C ALA A 182 10.97 12.78 -6.44
N GLU A 183 11.03 13.79 -5.58
CA GLU A 183 11.65 13.71 -4.25
C GLU A 183 10.84 12.83 -3.29
N SER A 184 9.51 12.90 -3.32
CA SER A 184 8.66 11.98 -2.57
C SER A 184 8.89 10.53 -3.03
N GLY A 185 9.05 10.31 -4.34
CA GLY A 185 9.40 9.00 -4.90
C GLY A 185 10.74 8.47 -4.41
N ALA A 186 11.76 9.31 -4.38
CA ALA A 186 13.07 8.96 -3.82
C ALA A 186 12.99 8.68 -2.31
N SER A 187 12.12 9.37 -1.57
CA SER A 187 11.91 9.11 -0.13
C SER A 187 11.25 7.75 0.11
N LEU A 188 10.24 7.40 -0.69
CA LEU A 188 9.61 6.07 -0.63
C LEU A 188 10.60 4.96 -1.03
N ALA A 189 11.40 5.19 -2.07
CA ALA A 189 12.46 4.26 -2.45
C ALA A 189 13.51 4.08 -1.34
N ARG A 190 13.97 5.17 -0.72
CA ARG A 190 14.88 5.12 0.44
C ARG A 190 14.31 4.24 1.54
N LEU A 191 13.04 4.46 1.90
CA LEU A 191 12.36 3.64 2.90
C LEU A 191 12.25 2.18 2.50
N ALA A 192 12.31 1.81 1.22
CA ALA A 192 12.25 0.41 0.80
C ALA A 192 13.59 -0.32 0.90
N ILE A 193 14.69 0.33 0.49
CA ILE A 193 15.95 -0.37 0.16
C ILE A 193 17.20 0.21 0.80
N ALA A 194 17.16 1.43 1.37
CA ALA A 194 18.37 2.06 1.88
C ALA A 194 18.87 1.41 3.18
N ASP A 195 20.20 1.38 3.33
CA ASP A 195 20.89 0.79 4.49
C ASP A 195 20.71 1.61 5.77
N ASP A 196 20.53 2.93 5.67
CA ASP A 196 20.43 3.82 6.83
C ASP A 196 19.09 3.70 7.57
N VAL A 197 18.13 2.98 6.99
CA VAL A 197 16.89 2.54 7.64
C VAL A 197 16.84 1.02 7.86
N ALA A 198 17.97 0.32 7.71
CA ALA A 198 18.07 -1.09 8.07
C ALA A 198 17.80 -1.29 9.56
N GLY A 199 17.00 -2.31 9.89
CA GLY A 199 16.58 -2.59 11.27
C GLY A 199 15.53 -1.62 11.84
N VAL A 200 15.15 -0.57 11.12
CA VAL A 200 14.09 0.34 11.53
C VAL A 200 12.73 -0.32 11.32
N SER A 201 11.92 -0.40 12.38
CA SER A 201 10.55 -0.93 12.35
C SER A 201 9.64 -0.10 13.25
N GLY A 202 8.35 -0.02 12.91
CA GLY A 202 7.34 0.72 13.69
C GLY A 202 7.54 2.23 13.72
N LYS A 203 8.23 2.80 12.72
CA LYS A 203 8.51 4.24 12.62
C LYS A 203 7.69 4.91 11.53
N TYR A 204 7.38 6.19 11.73
CA TYR A 204 6.65 7.02 10.78
C TYR A 204 7.56 8.13 10.26
N PHE A 205 7.48 8.43 8.96
CA PHE A 205 8.34 9.39 8.30
C PHE A 205 7.53 10.41 7.52
N GLU A 206 7.98 11.66 7.57
CA GLU A 206 7.60 12.70 6.63
C GLU A 206 8.82 13.04 5.76
N GLY A 207 8.76 12.66 4.48
CA GLY A 207 9.91 12.67 3.59
C GLY A 207 11.05 11.81 4.16
N ARG A 208 12.14 12.46 4.59
CA ARG A 208 13.30 11.79 5.20
C ARG A 208 13.35 11.85 6.72
N LYS A 209 12.46 12.62 7.36
CA LYS A 209 12.48 12.87 8.80
C LYS A 209 11.58 11.89 9.53
N GLU A 210 12.12 11.19 10.53
CA GLU A 210 11.29 10.43 11.47
C GLU A 210 10.45 11.40 12.31
N ILE A 211 9.15 11.18 12.36
CA ILE A 211 8.19 11.94 13.17
C ILE A 211 7.28 10.98 13.93
N LYS A 212 6.54 11.50 14.91
CA LYS A 212 5.43 10.75 15.51
C LYS A 212 4.23 10.80 14.58
N SER A 213 3.48 9.69 14.52
CA SER A 213 2.17 9.66 13.86
C SER A 213 1.09 10.27 14.77
N SER A 214 -0.17 10.29 14.32
CA SER A 214 -1.29 10.84 15.08
C SER A 214 -1.47 10.10 16.41
N ARG A 215 -2.02 10.80 17.42
CA ARG A 215 -2.28 10.19 18.74
C ARG A 215 -3.12 8.91 18.64
N ASP A 216 -4.13 8.93 17.78
CA ASP A 216 -5.07 7.82 17.58
C ASP A 216 -4.38 6.58 17.00
N SER A 217 -3.33 6.76 16.19
CA SER A 217 -2.57 5.62 15.64
C SER A 217 -1.87 4.77 16.70
N TYR A 218 -1.71 5.29 17.92
CA TYR A 218 -1.10 4.57 19.05
C TYR A 218 -2.15 4.03 20.05
N ASP A 219 -3.45 4.18 19.80
CA ASP A 219 -4.50 3.58 20.65
C ASP A 219 -4.71 2.11 20.27
N GLU A 220 -4.17 1.20 21.09
CA GLU A 220 -4.25 -0.26 20.87
C GLU A 220 -5.69 -0.76 20.73
N ARG A 221 -6.67 -0.11 21.38
CA ARG A 221 -8.08 -0.53 21.25
C ARG A 221 -8.63 -0.26 19.85
N LYS A 222 -8.22 0.85 19.23
CA LYS A 222 -8.59 1.18 17.84
C LYS A 222 -7.87 0.28 16.85
N GLN A 223 -6.61 -0.05 17.12
CA GLN A 223 -5.85 -1.02 16.31
C GLN A 223 -6.51 -2.41 16.37
N ASP A 224 -6.92 -2.86 17.55
CA ASP A 224 -7.58 -4.13 17.76
C ASP A 224 -8.96 -4.19 17.10
N ASP A 225 -9.78 -3.14 17.25
CA ASP A 225 -11.08 -3.04 16.56
C ASP A 225 -10.91 -3.15 15.04
N LEU A 226 -9.98 -2.37 14.49
CA LEU A 226 -9.65 -2.39 13.06
C LEU A 226 -9.17 -3.77 12.61
N TRP A 227 -8.25 -4.39 13.34
CA TRP A 227 -7.70 -5.68 12.97
C TRP A 227 -8.75 -6.80 13.03
N GLN A 228 -9.50 -6.89 14.13
CA GLN A 228 -10.52 -7.91 14.31
C GLN A 228 -11.61 -7.81 13.25
N TRP A 229 -12.07 -6.59 12.97
CA TRP A 229 -13.03 -6.35 11.89
C TRP A 229 -12.48 -6.79 10.54
N THR A 230 -11.22 -6.42 10.24
CA THR A 230 -10.56 -6.75 8.97
C THR A 230 -10.43 -8.26 8.77
N VAL A 231 -9.98 -8.98 9.80
CA VAL A 231 -9.87 -10.44 9.76
C VAL A 231 -11.24 -11.09 9.59
N LYS A 232 -12.24 -10.62 10.34
CA LYS A 232 -13.61 -11.13 10.23
C LYS A 232 -14.20 -10.93 8.83
N TYR A 233 -13.91 -9.80 8.19
CA TYR A 233 -14.38 -9.50 6.85
C TYR A 233 -13.66 -10.35 5.78
N LEU A 234 -12.34 -10.50 5.92
CA LEU A 234 -11.49 -11.15 4.92
C LEU A 234 -11.43 -12.67 5.04
N ALA A 235 -11.62 -13.25 6.22
CA ALA A 235 -11.49 -14.69 6.40
C ALA A 235 -12.66 -15.44 5.74
N LEU A 236 -12.34 -16.40 4.88
CA LEU A 236 -13.32 -17.28 4.26
C LEU A 236 -13.84 -18.36 5.23
N ASP A 237 -13.03 -18.71 6.22
CA ASP A 237 -13.32 -19.71 7.25
C ASP A 237 -12.46 -19.45 8.51
N GLU A 238 -12.72 -20.22 9.57
CA GLU A 238 -12.00 -20.10 10.85
C GLU A 238 -10.50 -20.42 10.74
N ALA A 239 -10.11 -21.31 9.83
CA ALA A 239 -8.71 -21.68 9.63
C ALA A 239 -7.92 -20.53 9.01
N GLN A 240 -8.50 -19.85 8.02
CA GLN A 240 -7.95 -18.63 7.46
C GLN A 240 -7.97 -17.50 8.49
N ALA A 241 -9.02 -17.34 9.30
CA ALA A 241 -9.03 -16.35 10.37
C ALA A 241 -7.85 -16.56 11.35
N ALA A 242 -7.58 -17.81 11.73
CA ALA A 242 -6.43 -18.16 12.55
C ALA A 242 -5.08 -17.85 11.88
N SER A 243 -4.94 -17.98 10.56
CA SER A 243 -3.68 -17.66 9.87
C SER A 243 -3.34 -16.17 9.90
N PHE A 244 -4.33 -15.28 10.00
CA PHE A 244 -4.07 -13.85 10.24
C PHE A 244 -3.52 -13.58 11.65
N GLY A 245 -3.89 -14.39 12.65
CA GLY A 245 -3.48 -14.20 14.04
C GLY A 245 -1.98 -14.38 14.29
N GLY A 246 -1.28 -15.14 13.44
CA GLY A 246 0.18 -15.31 13.51
C GLY A 246 0.99 -14.09 13.03
N LEU A 247 0.32 -13.02 12.59
CA LEU A 247 0.95 -11.80 12.07
C LEU A 247 0.91 -10.61 13.04
N LYS A 248 0.30 -10.78 14.22
CA LYS A 248 0.30 -9.77 15.30
C LYS A 248 1.62 -9.74 16.05
#